data_AF-A0A497MU51-F1
#
_entry.id   AF-A0A497MU51-F1
#
_cell.length_a   1.000
_cell.length_b   1.000
_cell.length_c   1.000
_cell.angle_alpha   90.00
_cell.angle_beta   90.00
_cell.angle_gamma   90.00
#
_symmetry.space_group_name_H-M   'P 1'
#
loop_
_entity.id
_entity.type
_entity.pdbx_description
1 polymer ?
#
loop_
_entity_poly.entity_id
_entity_poly.type
_entity_poly.pdbx_seq_one_letter_code
_entity_poly.pdbx_strand_id
1 'polypeptide(L)'
;MSLRIGVLLCKCGGHISNTINVDEVAEYAKTLPNVVYVANEEHLCDEETAKRLAEEVARNSLDRIAVAACTPTILDPRFMLICQRGGINPRIVEWVNIREQCAWVHADEPAKATEKAKDLVRMVVARAALAEPTAASIPQVDEEKCIKCGLCEAICPFGAIKLGKAEEEYAIKVDELLCKACGICAASCPGRAITLPVMTNEQIIAQIKTVLEA
;
A
#
# COMPACT_ATOMS: atom_id res chain seq x y z
N MET A 1 20.41 -7.16 -8.37
CA MET A 1 20.17 -5.75 -8.75
C MET A 1 19.86 -4.97 -7.49
N SER A 2 20.33 -3.73 -7.37
CA SER A 2 19.98 -2.85 -6.25
C SER A 2 18.51 -2.41 -6.40
N LEU A 3 17.72 -2.53 -5.34
CA LEU A 3 16.32 -2.14 -5.31
C LEU A 3 16.13 -0.64 -5.64
N ARG A 4 15.16 -0.30 -6.48
CA ARG A 4 14.85 1.07 -6.92
C ARG A 4 13.41 1.44 -6.62
N ILE A 5 13.19 2.34 -5.67
CA ILE A 5 11.87 2.78 -5.24
C ILE A 5 11.57 4.17 -5.81
N GLY A 6 10.38 4.34 -6.39
CA GLY A 6 9.83 5.66 -6.71
C GLY A 6 8.77 6.07 -5.69
N VAL A 7 8.85 7.31 -5.20
CA VAL A 7 7.83 7.91 -4.34
C VAL A 7 6.96 8.86 -5.16
N LEU A 8 5.64 8.65 -5.15
CA LEU A 8 4.68 9.50 -5.86
C LEU A 8 3.83 10.27 -4.84
N LEU A 9 4.02 11.59 -4.79
CA LEU A 9 3.31 12.49 -3.88
C LEU A 9 2.23 13.28 -4.63
N CYS A 10 1.09 13.49 -3.97
CA CYS A 10 -0.03 14.28 -4.50
C CYS A 10 -0.27 15.53 -3.67
N LYS A 11 -0.45 16.69 -4.31
CA LYS A 11 -0.89 17.96 -3.67
C LYS A 11 -2.42 18.07 -3.57
N CYS A 12 -3.13 17.36 -4.44
CA CYS A 12 -4.58 17.23 -4.48
C CYS A 12 -5.30 18.57 -4.54
N GLY A 13 -4.83 19.53 -5.36
CA GLY A 13 -5.55 20.79 -5.59
C GLY A 13 -5.75 21.62 -4.32
N GLY A 14 -4.80 21.58 -3.39
CA GLY A 14 -4.90 22.23 -2.09
C GLY A 14 -5.50 21.37 -0.97
N HIS A 15 -6.14 20.23 -1.26
CA HIS A 15 -6.70 19.38 -0.20
C HIS A 15 -5.63 18.70 0.66
N ILE A 16 -4.40 18.54 0.14
CA ILE A 16 -3.24 18.07 0.89
C ILE A 16 -2.29 19.25 1.12
N SER A 17 -1.94 19.97 0.05
CA SER A 17 -0.90 21.02 0.08
C SER A 17 -1.25 22.27 0.88
N ASN A 18 -2.52 22.52 1.22
CA ASN A 18 -2.87 23.64 2.12
C ASN A 18 -2.49 23.35 3.59
N THR A 19 -2.42 22.08 3.99
CA THR A 19 -2.06 21.69 5.37
C THR A 19 -0.65 21.11 5.44
N ILE A 20 -0.23 20.34 4.45
CA ILE A 20 1.05 19.63 4.43
C ILE A 20 1.98 20.32 3.43
N ASN A 21 3.21 20.64 3.86
CA ASN A 21 4.25 21.09 2.95
C ASN A 21 4.78 19.91 2.11
N VAL A 22 4.09 19.60 1.01
CA VAL A 22 4.40 18.43 0.16
C VAL A 22 5.78 18.55 -0.50
N ASP A 23 6.25 19.77 -0.76
CA ASP A 23 7.58 19.99 -1.33
C ASP A 23 8.68 19.59 -0.33
N GLU A 24 8.49 19.91 0.95
CA GLU A 24 9.39 19.48 2.01
C GLU A 24 9.35 17.96 2.25
N VAL A 25 8.16 17.34 2.16
CA VAL A 25 8.02 15.88 2.18
C VAL A 25 8.74 15.24 1.00
N ALA A 26 8.70 15.87 -0.19
CA ALA A 26 9.41 15.40 -1.38
C ALA A 26 10.93 15.44 -1.20
N GLU A 27 11.49 16.53 -0.67
CA GLU A 27 12.92 16.61 -0.36
C GLU A 27 13.33 15.58 0.68
N TYR A 28 12.52 15.39 1.72
CA TYR A 28 12.76 14.35 2.71
C TYR A 28 12.75 12.94 2.09
N ALA A 29 11.78 12.63 1.23
CA ALA A 29 11.65 11.32 0.59
C ALA A 29 12.89 10.92 -0.23
N LYS A 30 13.58 11.90 -0.85
CA LYS A 30 14.84 11.66 -1.58
C LYS A 30 15.98 11.15 -0.68
N THR A 31 15.92 11.41 0.62
CA THR A 31 16.94 10.97 1.59
C THR A 31 16.75 9.52 2.04
N LEU A 32 15.62 8.90 1.71
CA LEU A 32 15.25 7.58 2.19
C LEU A 32 15.98 6.46 1.42
N PRO A 33 16.29 5.32 2.08
CA PRO A 33 16.98 4.21 1.44
C PRO A 33 16.25 3.70 0.20
N ASN A 34 17.02 3.41 -0.86
CA ASN A 34 16.54 2.89 -2.14
C ASN A 34 15.61 3.81 -2.93
N VAL A 35 15.29 5.01 -2.44
CA VAL A 35 14.49 6.00 -3.21
C VAL A 35 15.38 6.63 -4.27
N VAL A 36 15.03 6.42 -5.54
CA VAL A 36 15.80 6.92 -6.69
C VAL A 36 15.02 7.92 -7.54
N TYR A 37 13.71 8.05 -7.28
CA TYR A 37 12.82 8.96 -7.99
C TYR A 37 11.73 9.45 -7.04
N VAL A 38 11.42 10.75 -7.08
CA VAL A 38 10.32 11.36 -6.33
C VAL A 38 9.52 12.23 -7.29
N ALA A 39 8.25 11.89 -7.50
CA ALA A 39 7.29 12.74 -8.19
C ALA A 39 6.49 13.54 -7.15
N ASN A 40 6.19 14.79 -7.50
CA ASN A 40 5.43 15.70 -6.65
C ASN A 40 4.41 16.42 -7.53
N GLU A 41 3.21 15.84 -7.61
CA GLU A 41 2.23 16.14 -8.63
C GLU A 41 1.02 16.88 -8.06
N GLU A 42 0.43 17.76 -8.87
CA GLU A 42 -0.78 18.46 -8.45
C GLU A 42 -1.94 17.46 -8.24
N HIS A 43 -2.12 16.57 -9.22
CA HIS A 43 -3.11 15.50 -9.16
C HIS A 43 -2.55 14.21 -9.77
N LEU A 44 -2.33 13.20 -8.92
CA LEU A 44 -1.98 11.85 -9.39
C LEU A 44 -3.15 11.14 -10.09
N CYS A 45 -4.37 11.65 -9.91
CA CYS A 45 -5.59 11.10 -10.51
C CYS A 45 -5.83 11.61 -11.94
N ASP A 46 -4.95 12.42 -12.51
CA ASP A 46 -5.10 12.89 -13.88
C ASP A 46 -4.50 11.89 -14.88
N GLU A 47 -5.18 11.70 -16.01
CA GLU A 47 -4.76 10.72 -17.03
C GLU A 47 -3.40 11.08 -17.65
N GLU A 48 -3.15 12.38 -17.88
CA GLU A 48 -1.87 12.87 -18.40
C GLU A 48 -0.72 12.63 -17.40
N THR A 49 -0.97 12.87 -16.11
CA THR A 49 -0.03 12.56 -15.04
C THR A 49 0.29 11.07 -15.04
N ALA A 50 -0.71 10.19 -15.14
CA ALA A 50 -0.50 8.75 -15.19
C ALA A 50 0.34 8.31 -16.40
N LYS A 51 0.12 8.90 -17.58
CA LYS A 51 0.92 8.62 -18.79
C LYS A 51 2.38 9.02 -18.60
N ARG A 52 2.64 10.22 -18.10
CA ARG A 52 4.02 10.69 -17.83
C ARG A 52 4.71 9.85 -16.76
N LEU A 53 4.01 9.53 -15.67
CA LEU A 53 4.58 8.70 -14.60
C LEU A 53 4.91 7.29 -15.07
N ALA A 54 4.15 6.71 -16.00
CA ALA A 54 4.52 5.44 -16.62
C ALA A 54 5.87 5.50 -17.34
N GLU A 55 6.13 6.59 -18.08
CA GLU A 55 7.40 6.81 -18.76
C GLU A 55 8.55 6.99 -17.76
N GLU A 56 8.32 7.72 -16.68
CA GLU A 56 9.32 7.91 -15.62
C GLU A 56 9.62 6.60 -14.88
N VAL A 57 8.61 5.76 -14.65
CA VAL A 57 8.78 4.42 -14.06
C VAL A 57 9.73 3.58 -14.91
N ALA A 58 9.49 3.53 -16.23
CA ALA A 58 10.34 2.79 -17.16
C ALA A 58 11.76 3.41 -17.25
N ARG A 59 11.84 4.74 -17.41
CA ARG A 59 13.11 5.49 -17.56
C ARG A 59 14.02 5.34 -16.35
N ASN A 60 13.45 5.39 -15.16
CA ASN A 60 14.18 5.23 -13.91
C ASN A 60 14.34 3.75 -13.53
N SER A 61 13.84 2.81 -14.33
CA SER A 61 13.90 1.37 -14.04
C SER A 61 13.47 1.05 -12.61
N LEU A 62 12.30 1.58 -12.22
CA LEU A 62 11.83 1.39 -10.85
C LEU A 62 11.40 -0.06 -10.63
N ASP A 63 11.72 -0.59 -9.46
CA ASP A 63 11.29 -1.91 -9.01
C ASP A 63 10.03 -1.83 -8.17
N ARG A 64 9.79 -0.71 -7.47
CA ARG A 64 8.69 -0.52 -6.51
C ARG A 64 8.17 0.91 -6.58
N ILE A 65 6.90 1.07 -6.23
CA ILE A 65 6.25 2.38 -6.15
C ILE A 65 5.64 2.54 -4.76
N ALA A 66 5.95 3.65 -4.09
CA ALA A 66 5.29 4.09 -2.89
C ALA A 66 4.47 5.35 -3.21
N VAL A 67 3.17 5.36 -2.89
CA VAL A 67 2.26 6.48 -3.17
C VAL A 67 1.82 7.12 -1.86
N ALA A 68 1.92 8.45 -1.77
CA ALA A 68 1.33 9.21 -0.68
C ALA A 68 0.30 10.21 -1.21
N ALA A 69 -0.98 9.89 -0.98
CA ALA A 69 -2.10 10.67 -1.53
C ALA A 69 -3.37 10.51 -0.66
N CYS A 70 -4.53 10.36 -1.29
CA CYS A 70 -5.82 10.12 -0.66
C CYS A 70 -6.00 8.66 -0.19
N THR A 71 -7.23 8.26 0.09
CA THR A 71 -7.57 6.87 0.38
C THR A 71 -7.12 5.94 -0.75
N PRO A 72 -6.49 4.79 -0.43
CA PRO A 72 -5.97 3.88 -1.45
C PRO A 72 -7.09 3.41 -2.38
N THR A 73 -6.86 3.59 -3.67
CA THR A 73 -7.68 2.98 -4.72
C THR A 73 -6.75 2.08 -5.53
N ILE A 74 -6.28 0.98 -4.93
CA ILE A 74 -5.20 0.14 -5.49
C ILE A 74 -5.56 -0.42 -6.89
N LEU A 75 -6.86 -0.57 -7.18
CA LEU A 75 -7.38 -1.01 -8.49
C LEU A 75 -7.79 0.16 -9.40
N ASP A 76 -7.34 1.37 -9.11
CA ASP A 76 -7.61 2.52 -9.94
C ASP A 76 -6.98 2.35 -11.34
N PRO A 77 -7.76 2.51 -12.43
CA PRO A 77 -7.28 2.31 -13.80
C PRO A 77 -6.02 3.11 -14.14
N ARG A 78 -5.81 4.27 -13.51
CA ARG A 78 -4.66 5.15 -13.74
C ARG A 78 -3.38 4.59 -13.15
N PHE A 79 -3.44 4.01 -11.96
CA PHE A 79 -2.27 3.35 -11.36
C PHE A 79 -1.97 2.01 -12.03
N MET A 80 -3.01 1.30 -12.46
CA MET A 80 -2.86 0.14 -13.33
C MET A 80 -2.14 0.51 -14.63
N LEU A 81 -2.47 1.65 -15.24
CA LEU A 81 -1.80 2.17 -16.43
C LEU A 81 -0.31 2.46 -16.17
N ILE A 82 0.00 3.17 -15.07
CA ILE A 82 1.39 3.47 -14.66
C ILE A 82 2.21 2.17 -14.57
N CYS A 83 1.67 1.17 -13.88
CA CYS A 83 2.36 -0.09 -13.64
C CYS A 83 2.52 -0.91 -14.93
N GLN A 84 1.43 -1.09 -15.70
CA GLN A 84 1.45 -1.87 -16.94
C GLN A 84 2.42 -1.29 -17.97
N ARG A 85 2.41 0.03 -18.18
CA ARG A 85 3.32 0.69 -19.13
C ARG A 85 4.73 0.83 -18.59
N GLY A 86 4.88 0.97 -17.28
CA GLY A 86 6.17 1.02 -16.59
C GLY A 86 6.85 -0.35 -16.44
N GLY A 87 6.16 -1.45 -16.75
CA GLY A 87 6.70 -2.81 -16.61
C GLY A 87 6.74 -3.32 -15.17
N ILE A 88 5.94 -2.74 -14.27
CA ILE A 88 5.87 -3.11 -12.86
C ILE A 88 4.56 -3.87 -12.58
N ASN A 89 4.63 -4.87 -11.70
CA ASN A 89 3.41 -5.52 -11.22
C ASN A 89 2.58 -4.52 -10.39
N PRO A 90 1.31 -4.24 -10.71
CA PRO A 90 0.50 -3.28 -9.97
C PRO A 90 0.30 -3.63 -8.49
N ARG A 91 0.52 -4.90 -8.10
CA ARG A 91 0.37 -5.38 -6.72
C ARG A 91 1.56 -5.10 -5.80
N ILE A 92 2.65 -4.54 -6.32
CA ILE A 92 3.80 -4.09 -5.50
C ILE A 92 3.82 -2.57 -5.32
N VAL A 93 2.72 -1.91 -5.68
CA VAL A 93 2.48 -0.51 -5.33
C VAL A 93 2.00 -0.46 -3.89
N GLU A 94 2.75 0.22 -3.03
CA GLU A 94 2.38 0.48 -1.65
C GLU A 94 1.83 1.88 -1.50
N TRP A 95 0.81 2.05 -0.66
CA TRP A 95 0.05 3.30 -0.57
C TRP A 95 -0.07 3.75 0.88
N VAL A 96 0.09 5.06 1.09
CA VAL A 96 -0.20 5.72 2.36
C VAL A 96 -1.15 6.91 2.17
N ASN A 97 -2.11 7.01 3.08
CA ASN A 97 -3.10 8.08 3.08
C ASN A 97 -2.57 9.28 3.87
N ILE A 98 -2.26 10.37 3.18
CA ILE A 98 -1.85 11.65 3.77
C ILE A 98 -2.94 12.73 3.63
N ARG A 99 -4.12 12.40 3.09
CA ARG A 99 -5.26 13.34 2.98
C ARG A 99 -6.23 13.17 4.13
N GLU A 100 -7.05 12.12 4.12
CA GLU A 100 -8.06 11.87 5.15
C GLU A 100 -7.43 11.54 6.50
N GLN A 101 -6.26 10.87 6.51
CA GLN A 101 -5.59 10.46 7.75
C GLN A 101 -4.48 11.43 8.20
N CYS A 102 -4.22 12.50 7.44
CA CYS A 102 -3.23 13.50 7.80
C CYS A 102 -3.74 14.93 7.54
N ALA A 103 -3.76 15.41 6.30
CA ALA A 103 -4.05 16.81 5.98
C ALA A 103 -5.39 17.34 6.54
N TRP A 104 -6.47 16.57 6.39
CA TRP A 104 -7.81 17.04 6.80
C TRP A 104 -8.03 17.05 8.31
N VAL A 105 -7.36 16.15 9.03
CA VAL A 105 -7.54 15.99 10.48
C VAL A 105 -6.52 16.78 11.31
N HIS A 106 -5.52 17.37 10.66
CA HIS A 106 -4.47 18.19 11.29
C HIS A 106 -4.39 19.61 10.70
N ALA A 107 -5.52 20.14 10.19
CA ALA A 107 -5.58 21.46 9.57
C ALA A 107 -5.07 22.59 10.48
N ASP A 108 -5.29 22.45 11.80
CA ASP A 108 -4.86 23.42 12.80
C ASP A 108 -3.38 23.26 13.21
N GLU A 109 -2.70 22.19 12.77
CA GLU A 109 -1.30 21.92 13.10
C GLU A 109 -0.42 21.59 11.86
N PRO A 110 -0.31 22.49 10.86
CA PRO A 110 0.37 22.21 9.57
C PRO A 110 1.81 21.69 9.69
N ALA A 111 2.58 22.23 10.64
CA ALA A 111 3.95 21.78 10.88
C ALA A 111 4.00 20.32 11.35
N LYS A 112 3.13 19.94 12.30
CA LYS A 112 3.03 18.56 12.77
C LYS A 112 2.43 17.63 11.70
N ALA A 113 1.49 18.13 10.89
CA ALA A 113 0.95 17.39 9.76
C ALA A 113 2.04 17.05 8.73
N THR A 114 2.96 17.98 8.49
CA THR A 114 4.11 17.78 7.59
C THR A 114 5.08 16.74 8.15
N GLU A 115 5.43 16.82 9.43
CA GLU A 115 6.28 15.80 10.08
C GLU A 115 5.62 14.41 10.06
N LYS A 116 4.32 14.34 10.40
CA LYS A 116 3.55 13.09 10.29
C LYS A 116 3.56 12.54 8.86
N ALA A 117 3.44 13.40 7.85
CA ALA A 117 3.50 12.99 6.45
C ALA A 117 4.87 12.43 6.07
N LYS A 118 5.97 13.01 6.57
CA LYS A 118 7.33 12.45 6.40
C LYS A 118 7.44 11.06 7.01
N ASP A 119 6.95 10.86 8.23
CA ASP A 119 6.94 9.54 8.87
C ASP A 119 6.11 8.53 8.09
N LEU A 120 4.91 8.92 7.64
CA LEU A 120 4.03 8.10 6.80
C LEU A 120 4.72 7.71 5.48
N VAL A 121 5.42 8.65 4.84
CA VAL A 121 6.23 8.39 3.64
C VAL A 121 7.39 7.43 3.96
N ARG A 122 8.08 7.62 5.08
CA ARG A 122 9.16 6.73 5.54
C ARG A 122 8.65 5.30 5.72
N MET A 123 7.50 5.14 6.37
CA MET A 123 6.84 3.85 6.60
C MET A 123 6.44 3.15 5.30
N VAL A 124 5.84 3.86 4.33
CA VAL A 124 5.43 3.23 3.07
C VAL A 124 6.62 2.84 2.21
N VAL A 125 7.71 3.61 2.24
CA VAL A 125 8.98 3.26 1.57
C VAL A 125 9.59 1.99 2.19
N ALA A 126 9.63 1.91 3.52
CA ALA A 126 10.11 0.71 4.22
C ALA A 126 9.29 -0.55 3.86
N ARG A 127 7.96 -0.40 3.77
CA ARG A 127 7.07 -1.48 3.37
C ARG A 127 7.24 -1.88 1.90
N ALA A 128 7.36 -0.90 1.00
CA ALA A 128 7.60 -1.13 -0.43
C ALA A 128 8.90 -1.90 -0.67
N ALA A 129 9.92 -1.68 0.17
CA ALA A 129 11.19 -2.37 0.06
C ALA A 129 11.11 -3.89 0.27
N LEU A 130 10.09 -4.35 0.99
CA LEU A 130 9.84 -5.77 1.27
C LEU A 130 8.67 -6.34 0.46
N ALA A 131 8.00 -5.53 -0.37
CA ALA A 131 6.89 -6.01 -1.19
C ALA A 131 7.39 -6.98 -2.26
N GLU A 132 6.69 -8.09 -2.47
CA GLU A 132 7.02 -9.09 -3.49
C GLU A 132 5.97 -9.11 -4.62
N PRO A 133 6.37 -9.33 -5.89
CA PRO A 133 5.44 -9.45 -7.00
C PRO A 133 4.63 -10.75 -6.90
N THR A 134 3.56 -10.75 -6.12
CA THR A 134 2.74 -11.94 -5.91
C THR A 134 1.61 -12.05 -6.94
N ALA A 135 1.38 -13.26 -7.44
CA ALA A 135 0.30 -13.59 -8.37
C ALA A 135 -1.08 -13.63 -7.69
N ALA A 136 -1.13 -13.70 -6.36
CA ALA A 136 -2.35 -13.75 -5.57
C ALA A 136 -2.33 -12.67 -4.48
N SER A 137 -3.17 -11.64 -4.62
CA SER A 137 -3.42 -10.64 -3.56
C SER A 137 -4.48 -11.11 -2.55
N ILE A 138 -4.84 -12.39 -2.59
CA ILE A 138 -5.78 -12.96 -1.64
C ILE A 138 -5.07 -13.43 -0.38
N PRO A 139 -5.75 -13.37 0.77
CA PRO A 139 -5.27 -14.02 2.00
C PRO A 139 -4.89 -15.48 1.74
N GLN A 140 -3.68 -15.86 2.15
CA GLN A 140 -3.21 -17.24 2.17
C GLN A 140 -3.45 -17.84 3.55
N VAL A 141 -3.95 -19.07 3.57
CA VAL A 141 -4.29 -19.79 4.81
C VAL A 141 -3.28 -20.92 5.00
N ASP A 142 -2.60 -20.89 6.14
CA ASP A 142 -1.77 -21.97 6.63
C ASP A 142 -2.69 -23.04 7.26
N GLU A 143 -2.86 -24.16 6.55
CA GLU A 143 -3.76 -25.25 6.97
C GLU A 143 -3.32 -25.94 8.26
N GLU A 144 -2.03 -25.93 8.59
CA GLU A 144 -1.52 -26.53 9.83
C GLU A 144 -1.88 -25.68 11.06
N LYS A 145 -1.92 -24.35 10.90
CA LYS A 145 -2.34 -23.41 11.96
C LYS A 145 -3.86 -23.20 12.00
N CYS A 146 -4.56 -23.49 10.91
CA CYS A 146 -5.97 -23.18 10.76
C CYS A 146 -6.87 -24.18 11.52
N ILE A 147 -7.42 -23.72 12.65
CA ILE A 147 -8.41 -24.48 13.44
C ILE A 147 -9.84 -24.42 12.86
N LYS A 148 -10.03 -23.84 11.66
CA LYS A 148 -11.30 -23.84 10.92
C LYS A 148 -12.50 -23.26 11.72
N CYS A 149 -12.24 -22.26 12.58
CA CYS A 149 -13.25 -21.64 13.45
C CYS A 149 -14.31 -20.79 12.73
N GLY A 150 -14.13 -20.48 11.44
CA GLY A 150 -15.10 -19.69 10.65
C GLY A 150 -15.12 -18.18 10.90
N LEU A 151 -14.32 -17.66 11.85
CA LEU A 151 -14.31 -16.23 12.16
C LEU A 151 -14.00 -15.35 10.93
N CYS A 152 -13.04 -15.77 10.10
CA CYS A 152 -12.65 -15.05 8.89
C CYS A 152 -13.78 -14.94 7.84
N GLU A 153 -14.67 -15.93 7.75
CA GLU A 153 -15.88 -15.84 6.94
C GLU A 153 -16.87 -14.84 7.54
N ALA A 154 -17.13 -14.95 8.85
CA ALA A 154 -18.12 -14.11 9.54
C ALA A 154 -17.79 -12.61 9.49
N ILE A 155 -16.51 -12.25 9.53
CA ILE A 155 -16.07 -10.85 9.54
C ILE A 155 -15.79 -10.28 8.15
N CYS A 156 -15.82 -11.10 7.08
CA CYS A 156 -15.51 -10.61 5.75
C CYS A 156 -16.68 -9.77 5.21
N PRO A 157 -16.54 -8.43 5.06
CA PRO A 157 -17.64 -7.58 4.62
C PRO A 157 -18.01 -7.78 3.14
N PHE A 158 -17.14 -8.44 2.38
CA PHE A 158 -17.31 -8.70 0.95
C PHE A 158 -17.81 -10.12 0.65
N GLY A 159 -17.98 -10.96 1.67
CA GLY A 159 -18.34 -12.37 1.48
C GLY A 159 -17.30 -13.18 0.70
N ALA A 160 -16.05 -12.70 0.64
CA ALA A 160 -14.99 -13.30 -0.17
C ALA A 160 -14.38 -14.56 0.43
N ILE A 161 -14.62 -14.85 1.71
CA ILE A 161 -14.04 -16.00 2.41
C ILE A 161 -15.18 -16.94 2.82
N LYS A 162 -15.03 -18.23 2.51
CA LYS A 162 -15.98 -19.29 2.82
C LYS A 162 -15.31 -20.44 3.54
N LEU A 163 -15.88 -20.87 4.67
CA LEU A 163 -15.59 -22.15 5.29
C LEU A 163 -16.53 -23.19 4.70
N GLY A 164 -15.98 -24.18 4.00
CA GLY A 164 -16.78 -25.23 3.37
C GLY A 164 -16.09 -26.57 3.39
N LYS A 165 -16.84 -27.65 3.18
CA LYS A 165 -16.26 -28.97 2.94
C LYS A 165 -15.68 -29.02 1.52
N ALA A 166 -14.39 -29.33 1.41
CA ALA A 166 -13.76 -29.74 0.18
C ALA A 166 -13.48 -31.25 0.30
N GLU A 167 -14.17 -32.04 -0.53
CA GLU A 167 -14.09 -33.50 -0.57
C GLU A 167 -14.46 -34.18 0.77
N GLU A 168 -13.57 -34.17 1.77
CA GLU A 168 -13.78 -34.76 3.10
C GLU A 168 -13.32 -33.87 4.28
N GLU A 169 -12.60 -32.78 4.03
CA GLU A 169 -12.14 -31.85 5.07
C GLU A 169 -12.78 -30.46 4.93
N TYR A 170 -12.97 -29.78 6.07
CA TYR A 170 -13.31 -28.37 6.04
C TYR A 170 -12.09 -27.58 5.56
N ALA A 171 -12.26 -26.67 4.61
CA ALA A 171 -11.19 -25.80 4.13
C ALA A 171 -11.70 -24.36 4.03
N ILE A 172 -10.78 -23.42 4.16
CA ILE A 172 -11.06 -22.01 3.87
C ILE A 172 -10.80 -21.76 2.40
N LYS A 173 -11.82 -21.32 1.66
CA LYS A 173 -11.69 -20.88 0.26
C LYS A 173 -11.87 -19.37 0.17
N VAL A 174 -11.04 -18.73 -0.64
CA VAL A 174 -11.11 -17.30 -0.90
C VAL A 174 -11.49 -17.07 -2.36
N ASP A 175 -12.55 -16.32 -2.59
CA ASP A 175 -12.94 -15.82 -3.90
C ASP A 175 -12.06 -14.61 -4.27
N GLU A 176 -11.25 -14.77 -5.30
CA GLU A 176 -10.30 -13.74 -5.76
C GLU A 176 -10.97 -12.49 -6.31
N LEU A 177 -12.17 -12.60 -6.89
CA LEU A 177 -12.89 -11.48 -7.51
C LEU A 177 -13.58 -10.62 -6.44
N LEU A 178 -14.09 -11.26 -5.40
CA LEU A 178 -14.74 -10.57 -4.28
C LEU A 178 -13.72 -9.98 -3.30
N CYS A 179 -12.56 -10.62 -3.13
CA CYS A 179 -11.57 -10.19 -2.17
C CYS A 179 -11.00 -8.80 -2.49
N LYS A 180 -11.07 -7.89 -1.51
CA LYS A 180 -10.48 -6.54 -1.61
C LYS A 180 -9.14 -6.40 -0.89
N ALA A 181 -8.56 -7.51 -0.43
CA ALA A 181 -7.29 -7.54 0.29
C ALA A 181 -7.24 -6.58 1.51
N CYS A 182 -8.36 -6.39 2.21
CA CYS A 182 -8.47 -5.41 3.31
C CYS A 182 -7.76 -5.82 4.62
N GLY A 183 -7.36 -7.09 4.75
CA GLY A 183 -6.58 -7.58 5.91
C GLY A 183 -7.38 -7.91 7.18
N ILE A 184 -8.69 -7.63 7.24
CA ILE A 184 -9.53 -7.90 8.43
C ILE A 184 -9.44 -9.38 8.87
N CYS A 185 -9.49 -10.32 7.91
CA CYS A 185 -9.35 -11.74 8.18
C CYS A 185 -8.01 -12.13 8.80
N ALA A 186 -6.91 -11.52 8.33
CA ALA A 186 -5.58 -11.75 8.86
C ALA A 186 -5.44 -11.20 10.28
N ALA A 187 -5.88 -9.96 10.51
CA ALA A 187 -5.79 -9.28 11.79
C ALA A 187 -6.62 -9.98 12.89
N SER A 188 -7.78 -10.53 12.55
CA SER A 188 -8.67 -11.18 13.52
C SER A 188 -8.41 -12.68 13.69
N CYS A 189 -7.53 -13.31 12.91
CA CYS A 189 -7.30 -14.75 12.99
C CYS A 189 -6.64 -15.12 14.34
N PRO A 190 -7.32 -15.86 15.24
CA PRO A 190 -6.76 -16.18 16.56
C PRO A 190 -5.57 -17.16 16.45
N GLY A 191 -5.58 -18.04 15.45
CA GLY A 191 -4.49 -18.98 15.16
C GLY A 191 -3.33 -18.34 14.39
N ARG A 192 -3.43 -17.06 13.99
CA ARG A 192 -2.46 -16.39 13.11
C ARG A 192 -2.14 -17.21 11.84
N ALA A 193 -3.15 -17.92 11.34
CA ALA A 193 -3.06 -18.82 10.20
C ALA A 193 -3.21 -18.09 8.86
N ILE A 194 -3.66 -16.84 8.86
CA ILE A 194 -3.95 -16.08 7.65
C ILE A 194 -2.88 -15.03 7.43
N THR A 195 -2.22 -15.08 6.29
CA THR A 195 -1.25 -14.07 5.85
C THR A 195 -1.80 -13.34 4.64
N LEU A 196 -1.71 -12.01 4.64
CA LEU A 196 -2.05 -11.20 3.47
C LEU A 196 -0.76 -10.88 2.70
N PRO A 197 -0.55 -11.39 1.46
CA PRO A 197 0.74 -11.26 0.76
C PRO A 197 1.14 -9.81 0.45
N VAL A 198 0.17 -8.91 0.34
CA VAL A 198 0.42 -7.48 0.07
C VAL A 198 0.68 -6.68 1.36
N MET A 199 0.59 -7.32 2.53
CA MET A 199 0.61 -6.63 3.84
C MET A 199 1.04 -7.60 4.95
N THR A 200 2.22 -8.19 4.78
CA THR A 200 2.72 -9.23 5.70
C THR A 200 3.09 -8.66 7.07
N ASN A 201 3.26 -9.54 8.06
CA ASN A 201 3.69 -9.12 9.39
C ASN A 201 5.09 -8.48 9.34
N GLU A 202 5.99 -9.01 8.53
CA GLU A 202 7.34 -8.48 8.33
C GLU A 202 7.29 -7.06 7.77
N GLN A 203 6.44 -6.84 6.77
CA GLN A 203 6.19 -5.51 6.21
C GLN A 203 5.68 -4.54 7.28
N ILE A 204 4.66 -4.92 8.06
CA ILE A 204 4.09 -4.08 9.12
C ILE A 204 5.13 -3.77 10.19
N ILE A 205 5.88 -4.77 10.64
CA ILE A 205 6.93 -4.59 11.65
C ILE A 205 8.04 -3.68 11.12
N ALA A 206 8.39 -3.75 9.84
CA ALA A 206 9.33 -2.82 9.23
C ALA A 206 8.83 -1.37 9.31
N GLN A 207 7.53 -1.13 9.06
CA GLN A 207 6.93 0.20 9.25
C GLN A 207 7.04 0.68 10.70
N ILE A 208 6.72 -0.19 11.67
CA ILE A 208 6.74 0.15 13.09
C ILE A 208 8.16 0.51 13.54
N LYS A 209 9.15 -0.35 13.24
CA LYS A 209 10.56 -0.11 13.58
C LYS A 209 11.07 1.21 13.01
N THR A 210 10.70 1.49 11.76
CA THR A 210 11.06 2.72 11.06
C THR A 210 10.60 4.00 11.79
N VAL A 211 9.51 3.96 12.55
CA VAL A 211 9.04 5.10 13.34
C VAL A 211 9.69 5.12 14.73
N LEU A 212 9.93 3.97 15.34
CA LEU A 212 10.52 3.87 16.68
C LEU A 212 12.03 4.12 16.72
N GLU A 213 12.73 3.93 15.60
CA GLU A 213 14.19 4.06 15.48
C GLU A 213 14.63 5.42 14.89
N ALA A 214 13.68 6.32 14.60
CA ALA A 214 13.91 7.66 14.04
C ALA A 214 13.99 8.75 15.12
#